data_AF-A0A7S2IB45-F1
#
_entry.id   AF-A0A7S2IB45-F1
#
_cell.length_a   1.000
_cell.length_b   1.000
_cell.length_c   1.000
_cell.angle_alpha   90.00
_cell.angle_beta   90.00
_cell.angle_gamma   90.00
#
_symmetry.space_group_name_H-M   'P 1'
#
loop_
_entity.id
_entity.type
_entity.pdbx_description
1 polymer ?
#
loop_
_entity_poly.entity_id
_entity_poly.type
_entity_poly.pdbx_seq_one_letter_code
_entity_poly.pdbx_strand_id
1 'polypeptide(L)'
;AAAAGRSCGLNDRKVVTLGTKPITLTPFRSHGTFHVFASSDRPTIVHEASGKLLYSNINLKDATYMATFDADGASPDTLAIASEDALLVGTVDEIRKLHIRTFPLKEQPRRISHLEHAHVFAVLTVRTEVASDGEETETAFVRLHDETTLERIASFQLQATESPCSILTLHQPKDSAAPNALLVVGTAYARPDEPEPCSGRLLVFDVAERSLELLAETRIKGACYSLEA
;
A
#
# COMPACT_ATOMS: atom_id res chain seq x y z
N ALA A 1 -14.78 -48.44 30.54
CA ALA A 1 -13.88 -47.35 30.93
C ALA A 1 -14.46 -46.05 30.39
N ALA A 2 -15.09 -45.25 31.26
CA ALA A 2 -15.73 -43.99 30.88
C ALA A 2 -14.66 -42.91 30.71
N ALA A 3 -14.67 -42.23 29.56
CA ALA A 3 -13.81 -41.08 29.31
C ALA A 3 -14.18 -39.96 30.30
N ALA A 4 -13.20 -39.54 31.11
CA ALA A 4 -13.34 -38.39 31.99
C ALA A 4 -13.71 -37.16 31.16
N GLY A 5 -14.91 -36.63 31.40
CA GLY A 5 -15.37 -35.40 30.78
C GLY A 5 -14.44 -34.25 31.16
N ARG A 6 -13.68 -33.73 30.20
CA ARG A 6 -12.96 -32.46 30.36
C ARG A 6 -14.01 -31.38 30.58
N SER A 7 -14.10 -30.83 31.79
CA SER A 7 -14.89 -29.64 32.06
C SER A 7 -14.22 -28.46 31.37
N CYS A 8 -14.76 -28.04 30.22
CA CYS A 8 -14.33 -26.82 29.56
C CYS A 8 -15.04 -25.65 30.26
N GLY A 9 -14.28 -24.87 31.04
CA GLY A 9 -14.78 -23.64 31.66
C GLY A 9 -14.62 -22.45 30.73
N LEU A 10 -15.65 -21.60 30.64
CA LEU A 10 -15.59 -20.33 29.92
C LEU A 10 -14.93 -19.28 30.83
N ASN A 11 -13.68 -18.95 30.54
CA ASN A 11 -12.90 -17.93 31.25
C ASN A 11 -12.44 -16.83 30.27
N ASP A 12 -11.87 -15.73 30.77
CA ASP A 12 -11.23 -14.68 29.96
C ASP A 12 -12.13 -14.07 28.86
N ARG A 13 -13.30 -13.54 29.27
CA ARG A 13 -14.24 -12.86 28.36
C ARG A 13 -13.54 -11.77 27.56
N LYS A 14 -13.51 -11.93 26.24
CA LYS A 14 -13.05 -10.93 25.27
C LYS A 14 -14.19 -10.55 24.33
N VAL A 15 -14.41 -9.25 24.15
CA VAL A 15 -15.42 -8.70 23.24
C VAL A 15 -14.72 -7.99 22.10
N VAL A 16 -15.10 -8.30 20.86
CA VAL A 16 -14.52 -7.73 19.64
C VAL A 16 -15.64 -7.43 18.66
N THR A 17 -15.61 -6.25 18.04
CA THR A 17 -16.60 -5.84 17.03
C THR A 17 -16.07 -6.18 15.64
N LEU A 18 -16.81 -7.00 14.89
CA LEU A 18 -16.42 -7.50 13.56
C LEU A 18 -17.32 -7.01 12.42
N GLY A 19 -18.18 -6.03 12.67
CA GLY A 19 -19.17 -5.55 11.69
C GLY A 19 -20.30 -4.78 12.36
N THR A 20 -21.26 -4.32 11.55
CA THR A 20 -22.50 -3.68 12.02
C THR A 20 -23.74 -4.53 11.73
N LYS A 21 -23.65 -5.49 10.80
CA LYS A 21 -24.70 -6.49 10.54
C LYS A 21 -24.55 -7.68 11.50
N PRO A 22 -25.61 -8.50 11.69
CA PRO A 22 -25.49 -9.78 12.40
C PRO A 22 -24.36 -10.65 11.83
N ILE A 23 -23.69 -11.40 12.71
CA ILE A 23 -22.54 -12.23 12.35
C ILE A 23 -22.93 -13.70 12.39
N THR A 24 -22.69 -14.42 11.30
CA THR A 24 -22.80 -15.88 11.24
C THR A 24 -21.41 -16.50 11.26
N LEU A 25 -21.16 -17.39 12.22
CA LEU A 25 -19.87 -18.06 12.39
C LEU A 25 -19.88 -19.44 11.72
N THR A 26 -18.98 -19.65 10.76
CA THR A 26 -18.80 -20.94 10.08
C THR A 26 -17.39 -21.48 10.36
N PRO A 27 -17.25 -22.65 11.00
CA PRO A 27 -15.95 -23.30 11.16
C PRO A 27 -15.46 -23.88 9.83
N PHE A 28 -14.15 -23.79 9.57
CA PHE A 28 -13.51 -24.45 8.44
C PHE A 28 -12.08 -24.86 8.77
N ARG A 29 -11.51 -25.74 7.95
CA ARG A 29 -10.09 -26.09 7.99
C ARG A 29 -9.41 -25.59 6.73
N SER A 30 -8.20 -25.08 6.89
CA SER A 30 -7.30 -24.71 5.80
C SER A 30 -5.89 -25.04 6.25
N HIS A 31 -5.08 -25.66 5.38
CA HIS A 31 -3.70 -26.05 5.68
C HIS A 31 -3.52 -26.85 6.99
N GLY A 32 -4.51 -27.67 7.34
CA GLY A 32 -4.50 -28.50 8.55
C GLY A 32 -4.80 -27.76 9.85
N THR A 33 -4.97 -26.45 9.81
CA THR A 33 -5.38 -25.63 10.96
C THR A 33 -6.86 -25.31 10.95
N PHE A 34 -7.43 -25.14 12.14
CA PHE A 34 -8.85 -24.83 12.31
C PHE A 34 -9.06 -23.31 12.42
N HIS A 35 -10.02 -22.81 11.66
CA HIS A 35 -10.37 -21.40 11.61
C HIS A 35 -11.88 -21.24 11.69
N VAL A 36 -12.33 -20.02 12.02
CA VAL A 36 -13.74 -19.66 12.02
C VAL A 36 -13.92 -18.43 11.15
N PHE A 37 -14.81 -18.50 10.17
CA PHE A 37 -15.18 -17.39 9.33
C PHE A 37 -16.40 -16.69 9.93
N ALA A 38 -16.33 -15.38 10.08
CA ALA A 38 -17.41 -14.51 10.51
C ALA A 38 -18.00 -13.82 9.28
N SER A 39 -19.15 -14.33 8.81
CA SER A 39 -19.92 -13.78 7.69
C SER A 39 -20.71 -12.56 8.16
N SER A 40 -20.49 -11.40 7.53
CA SER A 40 -21.13 -10.12 7.87
C SER A 40 -20.83 -9.05 6.80
N ASP A 41 -21.06 -7.77 7.12
CA ASP A 41 -20.65 -6.59 6.34
C ASP A 41 -19.14 -6.27 6.44
N ARG A 42 -18.41 -7.00 7.30
CA ARG A 42 -16.94 -7.04 7.32
C ARG A 42 -16.46 -8.47 7.52
N PRO A 43 -16.43 -9.29 6.46
CA PRO A 43 -16.04 -10.69 6.55
C PRO A 43 -14.66 -10.85 7.21
N THR A 44 -14.58 -11.69 8.26
CA THR A 44 -13.38 -11.81 9.09
C THR A 44 -13.06 -13.27 9.37
N ILE A 45 -11.80 -13.65 9.28
CA ILE A 45 -11.31 -14.95 9.74
C ILE A 45 -10.75 -14.82 11.15
N VAL A 46 -11.33 -15.60 12.06
CA VAL A 46 -10.85 -15.80 13.42
C VAL A 46 -9.95 -17.04 13.44
N HIS A 47 -8.73 -16.86 13.93
CA HIS A 47 -7.75 -17.95 14.05
C HIS A 47 -6.91 -17.80 15.32
N GLU A 48 -6.23 -18.87 15.70
CA GLU A 48 -5.32 -18.88 16.84
C GLU A 48 -3.88 -18.86 16.35
N ALA A 49 -3.07 -17.99 16.95
CA ALA A 49 -1.64 -17.96 16.75
C ALA A 49 -0.93 -17.66 18.08
N SER A 50 0.00 -18.54 18.47
CA SER A 50 0.83 -18.37 19.68
C SER A 50 0.03 -18.14 20.97
N GLY A 51 -1.08 -18.87 21.13
CA GLY A 51 -1.99 -18.80 22.27
C GLY A 51 -2.94 -17.60 22.26
N LYS A 52 -3.03 -16.84 21.15
CA LYS A 52 -3.88 -15.66 21.05
C LYS A 52 -4.83 -15.76 19.86
N LEU A 53 -6.09 -15.36 20.08
CA LEU A 53 -7.06 -15.19 19.00
C LEU A 53 -6.75 -13.93 18.18
N LEU A 54 -6.56 -14.13 16.88
CA LEU A 54 -6.38 -13.11 15.85
C LEU A 54 -7.61 -13.03 14.95
N TYR A 55 -7.86 -11.84 14.45
CA TYR A 55 -8.99 -11.51 13.57
C TYR A 55 -8.39 -10.88 12.31
N SER A 56 -8.61 -11.50 11.16
CA SER A 56 -8.04 -11.07 9.87
C SER A 56 -9.19 -10.75 8.92
N ASN A 57 -9.30 -9.48 8.53
CA ASN A 57 -10.32 -9.06 7.57
C ASN A 57 -10.02 -9.66 6.20
N ILE A 58 -11.08 -9.95 5.46
CA ILE A 58 -11.01 -10.43 4.09
C ILE A 58 -11.36 -9.27 3.16
N ASN A 59 -10.74 -9.24 1.97
CA ASN A 59 -11.00 -8.24 0.93
C ASN A 59 -12.32 -8.53 0.18
N LEU A 60 -13.41 -8.69 0.91
CA LEU A 60 -14.77 -8.81 0.38
C LEU A 60 -15.63 -7.70 1.01
N LYS A 61 -16.53 -7.11 0.22
CA LYS A 61 -17.46 -6.07 0.70
C LYS A 61 -18.39 -6.62 1.78
N ASP A 62 -18.92 -7.81 1.53
CA ASP A 62 -19.83 -8.53 2.40
C ASP A 62 -19.77 -10.04 2.13
N ALA A 63 -20.23 -10.82 3.10
CA ALA A 63 -20.44 -12.26 2.95
C ALA A 63 -21.67 -12.64 3.77
N THR A 64 -22.66 -13.22 3.09
CA THR A 64 -23.89 -13.71 3.72
C THR A 64 -23.67 -15.13 4.27
N TYR A 65 -23.03 -15.99 3.47
CA TYR A 65 -22.73 -17.37 3.85
C TYR A 65 -21.36 -17.79 3.35
N MET A 66 -20.73 -18.68 4.10
CA MET A 66 -19.52 -19.38 3.67
C MET A 66 -19.71 -20.87 3.94
N ALA A 67 -19.25 -21.70 3.01
CA ALA A 67 -19.12 -23.14 3.18
C ALA A 67 -17.77 -23.63 2.63
N THR A 68 -17.26 -24.71 3.22
CA THR A 68 -16.17 -25.47 2.59
C THR A 68 -16.68 -26.12 1.32
N PHE A 69 -15.91 -26.05 0.24
CA PHE A 69 -16.24 -26.64 -1.04
C PHE A 69 -15.08 -27.52 -1.49
N ASP A 70 -15.30 -28.84 -1.54
CA ASP A 70 -14.30 -29.78 -2.05
C ASP A 70 -14.74 -30.26 -3.44
N ALA A 71 -13.95 -29.92 -4.46
CA ALA A 71 -14.22 -30.29 -5.84
C ALA A 71 -13.35 -31.48 -6.25
N ASP A 72 -13.66 -32.66 -5.69
CA ASP A 72 -13.03 -33.95 -6.02
C ASP A 72 -11.49 -33.88 -6.13
N GLY A 73 -10.83 -33.15 -5.21
CA GLY A 73 -9.37 -33.03 -5.14
C GLY A 73 -8.70 -32.13 -6.19
N ALA A 74 -9.46 -31.41 -7.03
CA ALA A 74 -8.90 -30.48 -8.02
C ALA A 74 -8.22 -29.26 -7.37
N SER A 75 -8.74 -28.80 -6.22
CA SER A 75 -8.16 -27.71 -5.43
C SER A 75 -8.41 -27.92 -3.92
N PRO A 76 -7.40 -28.33 -3.13
CA PRO A 76 -7.56 -28.45 -1.68
C PRO A 76 -7.86 -27.08 -1.05
N ASP A 77 -8.54 -27.09 0.11
CA ASP A 77 -8.87 -25.89 0.90
C ASP A 77 -9.71 -24.83 0.16
N THR A 78 -10.58 -25.26 -0.76
CA THR A 78 -11.49 -24.35 -1.47
C THR A 78 -12.73 -24.01 -0.62
N LEU A 79 -13.16 -22.76 -0.68
CA LEU A 79 -14.35 -22.23 -0.02
C LEU A 79 -15.34 -21.69 -1.05
N ALA A 80 -16.63 -21.84 -0.76
CA ALA A 80 -17.70 -21.16 -1.45
C ALA A 80 -18.24 -20.03 -0.55
N ILE A 81 -18.21 -18.80 -1.03
CA ILE A 81 -18.68 -17.61 -0.33
C ILE A 81 -19.82 -16.99 -1.13
N ALA A 82 -20.99 -16.86 -0.50
CA ALA A 82 -22.14 -16.18 -1.07
C ALA A 82 -22.23 -14.75 -0.51
N SER A 83 -22.51 -13.81 -1.39
CA SER A 83 -22.87 -12.40 -1.11
C SER A 83 -24.27 -12.12 -1.68
N GLU A 84 -24.77 -10.89 -1.50
CA GLU A 84 -26.07 -10.50 -2.07
C GLU A 84 -26.10 -10.62 -3.61
N ASP A 85 -24.99 -10.31 -4.29
CA ASP A 85 -24.95 -10.20 -5.75
C ASP A 85 -24.15 -11.33 -6.46
N ALA A 86 -23.39 -12.14 -5.72
CA ALA A 86 -22.48 -13.12 -6.32
C ALA A 86 -22.22 -14.35 -5.43
N LEU A 87 -21.95 -15.48 -6.09
CA LEU A 87 -21.35 -16.68 -5.50
C LEU A 87 -19.90 -16.80 -5.96
N LEU A 88 -18.97 -16.76 -5.03
CA LEU A 88 -17.53 -16.90 -5.26
C LEU A 88 -17.06 -18.28 -4.81
N VAL A 89 -16.26 -18.93 -5.63
CA VAL A 89 -15.59 -20.20 -5.29
C VAL A 89 -14.09 -20.00 -5.46
N GLY A 90 -13.33 -20.23 -4.41
CA GLY A 90 -11.89 -20.01 -4.44
C GLY A 90 -11.20 -20.41 -3.13
N THR A 91 -9.87 -20.30 -3.13
CA THR A 91 -9.03 -20.54 -1.96
C THR A 91 -8.80 -19.25 -1.19
N VAL A 92 -8.48 -19.37 0.10
CA VAL A 92 -8.07 -18.23 0.92
C VAL A 92 -6.54 -18.23 1.00
N ASP A 93 -5.93 -17.09 0.63
CA ASP A 93 -4.48 -16.89 0.81
C ASP A 93 -4.09 -16.99 2.30
N GLU A 94 -2.80 -17.21 2.60
CA GLU A 94 -2.31 -17.25 3.99
C GLU A 94 -2.95 -16.15 4.85
N ILE A 95 -3.62 -16.57 5.93
CA ILE A 95 -4.42 -15.72 6.80
C ILE A 95 -3.50 -14.75 7.56
N ARG A 96 -3.13 -13.65 6.91
CA ARG A 96 -2.34 -12.54 7.44
C ARG A 96 -3.22 -11.29 7.47
N LYS A 97 -3.10 -10.50 8.54
CA LYS A 97 -3.85 -9.24 8.72
C LYS A 97 -3.59 -8.18 7.64
N LEU A 98 -2.53 -8.34 6.84
CA LEU A 98 -2.11 -7.41 5.80
C LEU A 98 -1.51 -8.22 4.64
N HIS A 99 -2.12 -8.11 3.45
CA HIS A 99 -1.50 -8.61 2.22
C HIS A 99 -0.44 -7.60 1.78
N ILE A 100 0.84 -7.94 1.93
CA ILE A 100 1.95 -7.10 1.50
C ILE A 100 2.46 -7.64 0.16
N ARG A 101 2.36 -6.81 -0.88
CA ARG A 101 3.02 -7.05 -2.16
C ARG A 101 4.28 -6.17 -2.23
N THR A 102 5.44 -6.80 -2.26
CA THR A 102 6.72 -6.10 -2.38
C THR A 102 7.08 -5.91 -3.86
N PHE A 103 7.36 -4.67 -4.26
CA PHE A 103 7.90 -4.35 -5.59
C PHE A 103 9.32 -3.76 -5.46
N PRO A 104 10.36 -4.41 -5.99
CA PRO A 104 11.74 -3.96 -5.81
C PRO A 104 12.09 -2.78 -6.74
N LEU A 105 12.31 -1.60 -6.17
CA LEU A 105 12.68 -0.39 -6.94
C LEU A 105 14.16 -0.33 -7.35
N LYS A 106 15.04 -1.07 -6.66
CA LYS A 106 16.52 -1.03 -6.82
C LYS A 106 17.16 0.35 -6.60
N GLU A 107 16.41 1.27 -6.02
CA GLU A 107 16.79 2.64 -5.66
C GLU A 107 16.16 2.94 -4.29
N GLN A 108 16.62 3.97 -3.59
CA GLN A 108 16.07 4.37 -2.29
C GLN A 108 14.84 5.28 -2.49
N PRO A 109 13.61 4.84 -2.18
CA PRO A 109 12.44 5.73 -2.19
C PRO A 109 12.49 6.71 -1.01
N ARG A 110 12.11 7.96 -1.23
CA ARG A 110 12.13 9.05 -0.24
C ARG A 110 10.74 9.55 0.12
N ARG A 111 9.90 9.77 -0.89
CA ARG A 111 8.53 10.28 -0.77
C ARG A 111 7.65 9.68 -1.87
N ILE A 112 6.35 9.62 -1.64
CA ILE A 112 5.36 9.12 -2.58
C ILE A 112 4.13 10.03 -2.57
N SER A 113 3.53 10.22 -3.73
CA SER A 113 2.21 10.83 -3.89
C SER A 113 1.41 10.05 -4.92
N HIS A 114 0.09 9.99 -4.75
CA HIS A 114 -0.82 9.36 -5.73
C HIS A 114 -1.48 10.44 -6.58
N LEU A 115 -1.55 10.19 -7.89
CA LEU A 115 -2.24 11.06 -8.84
C LEU A 115 -3.37 10.25 -9.46
N GLU A 116 -4.52 10.26 -8.79
CA GLU A 116 -5.68 9.44 -9.13
C GLU A 116 -6.17 9.69 -10.57
N HIS A 117 -6.16 10.94 -11.03
CA HIS A 117 -6.62 11.30 -12.39
C HIS A 117 -5.78 10.68 -13.51
N ALA A 118 -4.54 10.31 -13.23
CA ALA A 118 -3.60 9.73 -14.19
C ALA A 118 -3.30 8.25 -13.92
N HIS A 119 -3.87 7.68 -12.85
CA HIS A 119 -3.64 6.29 -12.42
C HIS A 119 -2.15 5.96 -12.22
N VAL A 120 -1.42 6.86 -11.54
CA VAL A 120 0.03 6.72 -11.29
C VAL A 120 0.42 7.11 -9.87
N PHE A 121 1.52 6.51 -9.40
CA PHE A 121 2.26 6.97 -8.23
C PHE A 121 3.47 7.80 -8.66
N ALA A 122 3.62 9.00 -8.12
CA ALA A 122 4.85 9.75 -8.18
C ALA A 122 5.73 9.39 -6.99
N VAL A 123 6.95 8.92 -7.25
CA VAL A 123 7.91 8.48 -6.23
C VAL A 123 9.20 9.25 -6.40
N LEU A 124 9.66 9.90 -5.33
CA LEU A 124 10.99 10.49 -5.28
C LEU A 124 11.99 9.41 -4.91
N THR A 125 13.02 9.21 -5.73
CA THR A 125 14.05 8.18 -5.49
C THR A 125 15.46 8.77 -5.49
N VAL A 126 16.37 8.13 -4.78
CA VAL A 126 17.81 8.38 -4.82
C VAL A 126 18.51 7.09 -5.19
N ARG A 127 19.37 7.14 -6.21
CA ARG A 127 20.23 6.03 -6.63
C ARG A 127 21.67 6.35 -6.24
N THR A 128 22.27 5.49 -5.45
CA THR A 128 23.68 5.57 -5.08
C THR A 128 24.48 4.65 -6.00
N GLU A 129 25.49 5.20 -6.66
CA GLU A 129 26.43 4.46 -7.49
C GLU A 129 27.82 4.56 -6.85
N VAL A 130 28.51 3.43 -6.73
CA VAL A 130 29.86 3.38 -6.19
C VAL A 130 30.83 3.21 -7.36
N ALA A 131 31.70 4.20 -7.55
CA ALA A 131 32.74 4.16 -8.57
C ALA A 131 33.84 3.17 -8.20
N SER A 132 34.71 2.84 -9.16
CA SER A 132 35.77 1.83 -8.99
C SER A 132 36.83 2.22 -7.95
N ASP A 133 36.96 3.51 -7.65
CA ASP A 133 37.82 4.07 -6.62
C ASP A 133 37.17 4.14 -5.23
N GLY A 134 35.89 3.73 -5.12
CA GLY A 134 35.11 3.74 -3.88
C GLY A 134 34.34 5.03 -3.63
N GLU A 135 34.37 6.00 -4.54
CA GLU A 135 33.58 7.22 -4.44
C GLU A 135 32.09 6.94 -4.66
N GLU A 136 31.24 7.43 -3.74
CA GLU A 136 29.79 7.28 -3.83
C GLU A 136 29.16 8.51 -4.49
N THR A 137 28.43 8.30 -5.59
CA THR A 137 27.67 9.35 -6.26
C THR A 137 26.18 9.09 -6.09
N GLU A 138 25.47 10.06 -5.52
CA GLU A 138 24.02 10.04 -5.42
C GLU A 138 23.37 10.81 -6.57
N THR A 139 22.47 10.14 -7.29
CA THR A 139 21.60 10.77 -8.30
C THR A 139 20.15 10.62 -7.89
N ALA A 140 19.43 11.73 -7.84
CA ALA A 140 18.03 11.73 -7.45
C ALA A 140 17.07 11.89 -8.64
N PHE A 141 15.86 11.37 -8.47
CA PHE A 141 14.84 11.33 -9.53
C PHE A 141 13.44 11.59 -8.99
N VAL A 142 12.60 12.16 -9.86
CA VAL A 142 11.13 12.10 -9.78
C VAL A 142 10.68 11.00 -10.74
N ARG A 143 10.09 9.93 -10.22
CA ARG A 143 9.65 8.77 -11.01
C ARG A 143 8.13 8.70 -11.04
N LEU A 144 7.56 8.35 -12.19
CA LEU A 144 6.16 7.91 -12.26
C LEU A 144 6.11 6.40 -12.38
N HIS A 145 5.19 5.79 -11.64
CA HIS A 145 4.92 4.35 -11.65
C HIS A 145 3.44 4.11 -11.93
N ASP A 146 3.11 3.08 -12.70
CA ASP A 146 1.74 2.62 -12.90
C ASP A 146 1.13 2.18 -11.56
N GLU A 147 -0.10 2.59 -11.23
CA GLU A 147 -0.69 2.27 -9.93
C GLU A 147 -0.99 0.77 -9.71
N THR A 148 -1.15 0.01 -10.81
CA THR A 148 -1.51 -1.41 -10.77
C THR A 148 -0.29 -2.31 -10.94
N THR A 149 0.52 -2.04 -11.96
CA THR A 149 1.71 -2.86 -12.27
C THR A 149 2.93 -2.45 -11.47
N LEU A 150 2.97 -1.21 -10.97
CA LEU A 150 4.12 -0.56 -10.32
C LEU A 150 5.35 -0.40 -11.23
N GLU A 151 5.20 -0.68 -12.53
CA GLU A 151 6.25 -0.47 -13.51
C GLU A 151 6.52 1.03 -13.71
N ARG A 152 7.78 1.37 -13.94
CA ARG A 152 8.21 2.76 -14.13
C ARG A 152 7.73 3.24 -15.50
N ILE A 153 6.96 4.32 -15.52
CA ILE A 153 6.44 4.96 -16.74
C ILE A 153 7.36 6.09 -17.19
N ALA A 154 7.68 7.01 -16.28
CA ALA A 154 8.45 8.21 -16.60
C ALA A 154 9.51 8.49 -15.52
N SER A 155 10.49 9.30 -15.90
CA SER A 155 11.59 9.67 -15.03
C SER A 155 12.11 11.05 -15.36
N PHE A 156 12.20 11.90 -14.34
CA PHE A 156 12.89 13.17 -14.40
C PHE A 156 14.09 13.10 -13.46
N GLN A 157 15.29 13.34 -13.99
CA GLN A 157 16.53 13.35 -13.21
C GLN A 157 16.75 14.75 -12.61
N LEU A 158 17.03 14.81 -11.31
CA LEU A 158 17.39 16.03 -10.62
C LEU A 158 18.85 16.40 -10.90
N GLN A 159 19.22 17.65 -10.60
CA GLN A 159 20.55 18.16 -10.86
C GLN A 159 21.60 17.51 -9.94
N ALA A 160 22.88 17.64 -10.30
CA ALA A 160 23.97 17.18 -9.44
C ALA A 160 23.88 17.86 -8.05
N THR A 161 24.14 17.11 -6.99
CA THR A 161 24.02 17.55 -5.58
C THR A 161 22.61 17.94 -5.15
N GLU A 162 21.59 17.74 -5.99
CA GLU A 162 20.21 18.05 -5.67
C GLU A 162 19.51 16.83 -5.07
N SER A 163 18.89 17.03 -3.90
CA SER A 163 18.14 16.01 -3.18
C SER A 163 16.65 16.39 -3.09
N PRO A 164 15.72 15.45 -3.34
CA PRO A 164 14.30 15.66 -3.21
C PRO A 164 13.88 15.55 -1.73
N CYS A 165 13.14 16.55 -1.25
CA CYS A 165 12.78 16.67 0.16
C CYS A 165 11.28 16.45 0.40
N SER A 166 10.42 16.98 -0.48
CA SER A 166 8.97 16.99 -0.33
C SER A 166 8.26 16.81 -1.68
N ILE A 167 7.03 16.29 -1.62
CA ILE A 167 6.15 16.10 -2.78
C ILE A 167 4.72 16.43 -2.36
N LEU A 168 3.97 17.07 -3.25
CA LEU A 168 2.57 17.43 -3.03
C LEU A 168 1.82 17.36 -4.36
N THR A 169 0.67 16.67 -4.36
CA THR A 169 -0.28 16.77 -5.47
C THR A 169 -1.26 17.91 -5.15
N LEU A 170 -1.34 18.91 -6.02
CA LEU A 170 -2.30 20.00 -5.93
C LEU A 170 -3.46 19.73 -6.87
N HIS A 171 -4.67 19.61 -6.33
CA HIS A 171 -5.88 19.51 -7.14
C HIS A 171 -6.40 20.90 -7.48
N GLN A 172 -6.63 21.16 -8.77
CA GLN A 172 -7.24 22.41 -9.19
C GLN A 172 -8.77 22.30 -9.20
N PRO A 173 -9.50 23.42 -9.00
CA PRO A 173 -10.94 23.46 -9.20
C PRO A 173 -11.30 23.07 -10.64
N LYS A 174 -12.39 22.31 -10.82
CA LYS A 174 -12.87 21.81 -12.13
C LYS A 174 -13.15 22.90 -13.18
N ASP A 175 -13.24 24.16 -12.77
CA ASP A 175 -13.54 25.32 -13.64
C ASP A 175 -12.28 26.06 -14.12
N SER A 176 -11.09 25.55 -13.80
CA SER A 176 -9.81 26.11 -14.23
C SER A 176 -9.45 25.65 -15.64
N ALA A 177 -8.90 26.56 -16.46
CA ALA A 177 -8.31 26.21 -17.76
C ALA A 177 -6.95 25.49 -17.64
N ALA A 178 -6.44 25.33 -16.41
CA ALA A 178 -5.17 24.67 -16.11
C ALA A 178 -5.37 23.18 -15.74
N PRO A 179 -4.27 22.39 -15.67
CA PRO A 179 -4.36 20.95 -15.46
C PRO A 179 -5.12 20.57 -14.19
N ASN A 180 -5.90 19.48 -14.26
CA ASN A 180 -6.74 19.01 -13.16
C ASN A 180 -5.97 18.75 -11.85
N ALA A 181 -4.71 18.34 -11.96
CA ALA A 181 -3.81 18.32 -10.82
C ALA A 181 -2.37 18.58 -11.26
N LEU A 182 -1.61 19.23 -10.38
CA LEU A 182 -0.19 19.52 -10.55
C LEU A 182 0.62 18.76 -9.51
N LEU A 183 1.79 18.29 -9.90
CA LEU A 183 2.74 17.70 -8.96
C LEU A 183 3.80 18.73 -8.59
N VAL A 184 3.91 19.05 -7.31
CA VAL A 184 4.92 19.97 -6.79
C VAL A 184 5.98 19.16 -6.04
N VAL A 185 7.24 19.38 -6.37
CA VAL A 185 8.39 18.75 -5.72
C VAL A 185 9.29 19.83 -5.14
N GLY A 186 9.57 19.73 -3.84
CA GLY A 186 10.52 20.59 -3.16
C GLY A 186 11.88 19.91 -3.03
N THR A 187 12.94 20.61 -3.38
CA THR A 187 14.32 20.09 -3.38
C THR A 187 15.26 20.95 -2.54
N ALA A 188 16.47 20.44 -2.33
CA ALA A 188 17.58 21.12 -1.70
C ALA A 188 18.89 20.74 -2.40
N TYR A 189 19.84 21.68 -2.52
CA TYR A 189 21.20 21.37 -2.94
C TYR A 189 22.05 21.09 -1.71
N ALA A 190 22.44 19.83 -1.53
CA ALA A 190 23.29 19.40 -0.44
C ALA A 190 24.76 19.43 -0.91
N ARG A 191 25.51 20.43 -0.46
CA ARG A 191 26.92 20.58 -0.81
C ARG A 191 27.82 20.20 0.38
N PRO A 192 28.97 19.55 0.17
CA PRO A 192 29.84 19.09 1.25
C PRO A 192 30.42 20.21 2.14
N ASP A 193 30.51 21.43 1.60
CA ASP A 193 31.09 22.61 2.23
C ASP A 193 30.10 23.40 3.11
N GLU A 194 28.81 23.05 3.08
CA GLU A 194 27.76 23.76 3.80
C GLU A 194 27.15 22.85 4.90
N PRO A 195 27.00 23.34 6.15
CA PRO A 195 26.42 22.54 7.23
C PRO A 195 24.91 22.33 7.06
N GLU A 196 24.23 23.24 6.37
CA GLU A 196 22.82 23.16 6.02
C GLU A 196 22.62 23.65 4.57
N PRO A 197 21.69 23.07 3.80
CA PRO A 197 21.44 23.51 2.44
C PRO A 197 21.01 24.97 2.43
N CYS A 198 21.81 25.85 1.82
CA CYS A 198 21.45 27.26 1.71
C CYS A 198 20.59 27.57 0.47
N SER A 199 20.36 26.58 -0.39
CA SER A 199 19.60 26.71 -1.63
C SER A 199 18.80 25.45 -1.97
N GLY A 200 17.71 25.66 -2.71
CA GLY A 200 16.84 24.62 -3.22
C GLY A 200 15.96 25.17 -4.34
N ARG A 201 15.05 24.34 -4.85
CA ARG A 201 14.03 24.80 -5.79
C ARG A 201 12.70 24.06 -5.61
N LEU A 202 11.65 24.72 -6.05
CA LEU A 202 10.34 24.13 -6.26
C LEU A 202 10.22 23.78 -7.74
N LEU A 203 9.79 22.57 -8.04
CA LEU A 203 9.52 22.06 -9.37
C LEU A 203 8.03 21.77 -9.47
N VAL A 204 7.37 22.30 -10.50
CA VAL A 204 5.96 22.05 -10.77
C VAL A 204 5.87 21.27 -12.06
N PHE A 205 5.29 20.08 -11.98
CA PHE A 205 5.08 19.21 -13.11
C PHE A 205 3.60 19.11 -13.47
N ASP A 206 3.34 19.03 -14.77
CA ASP A 206 2.11 18.45 -15.29
C ASP A 206 2.28 16.94 -15.39
N VAL A 207 1.22 16.23 -15.04
CA VAL A 207 1.12 14.78 -15.17
C VAL A 207 -0.17 14.49 -15.94
N ALA A 208 -0.11 14.71 -17.24
CA ALA A 208 -1.16 14.40 -18.20
C ALA A 208 -0.77 13.15 -18.98
N GLU A 209 -1.74 12.29 -19.31
CA GLU A 209 -1.53 11.11 -20.17
C GLU A 209 -0.34 10.21 -19.76
N ARG A 210 -0.06 10.14 -18.44
CA ARG A 210 1.07 9.38 -17.88
C ARG A 210 2.47 9.89 -18.31
N SER A 211 2.58 11.12 -18.81
CA SER A 211 3.84 11.83 -19.01
C SER A 211 4.22 12.66 -17.78
N LEU A 212 5.48 13.11 -17.71
CA LEU A 212 5.99 13.96 -16.64
C LEU A 212 6.67 15.18 -17.26
N GLU A 213 5.97 16.30 -17.30
CA GLU A 213 6.43 17.53 -17.96
C GLU A 213 6.68 18.64 -16.94
N LEU A 214 7.89 19.22 -16.95
CA LEU A 214 8.22 20.34 -16.06
C LEU A 214 7.60 21.63 -16.59
N LEU A 215 6.61 22.18 -15.88
CA LEU A 215 5.93 23.42 -16.24
C LEU A 215 6.66 24.66 -15.72
N ALA A 216 7.12 24.60 -14.47
CA ALA A 216 7.75 25.73 -13.81
C ALA A 216 8.80 25.28 -12.80
N GLU A 217 9.82 26.10 -12.65
CA GLU A 217 10.79 25.98 -11.57
C GLU A 217 10.99 27.33 -10.88
N THR A 218 11.21 27.31 -9.57
CA THR A 218 11.50 28.53 -8.80
C THR A 218 12.53 28.23 -7.73
N ARG A 219 13.60 29.03 -7.70
CA ARG A 219 14.64 28.92 -6.67
C ARG A 219 14.15 29.44 -5.34
N ILE A 220 14.54 28.75 -4.28
CA ILE A 220 14.27 29.14 -2.90
C ILE A 220 15.58 29.23 -2.11
N LYS A 221 15.55 30.02 -1.04
CA LYS A 221 16.65 30.11 -0.08
C LYS A 221 16.46 29.00 0.93
N GLY A 222 17.31 27.99 0.87
CA GLY A 222 17.27 26.82 1.72
C GLY A 222 16.53 25.61 1.14
N ALA A 223 16.38 24.58 1.97
CA ALA A 223 15.71 23.33 1.63
C ALA A 223 14.18 23.42 1.79
N CYS A 224 13.44 22.79 0.87
CA CYS A 224 11.99 22.64 1.00
C CYS A 224 11.61 21.34 1.72
N TYR A 225 11.69 21.33 3.05
CA TYR A 225 11.48 20.10 3.83
C TYR A 225 10.06 19.52 3.79
N SER A 226 9.04 20.37 3.63
CA SER A 226 7.64 19.96 3.58
C SER A 226 6.84 20.88 2.67
N LEU A 227 5.81 20.32 2.05
CA LEU A 227 4.81 21.01 1.25
C LEU A 227 3.43 20.52 1.72
N GLU A 228 2.51 21.44 1.91
CA GLU A 228 1.13 21.18 2.35
C GLU A 228 0.22 22.23 1.69
N ALA A 229 -1.01 21.84 1.37
CA ALA A 229 -2.02 22.70 0.76
C ALA A 229 -3.39 22.51 1.44
#